data_AF-A0A847X4R0-F1
#
_entry.id   AF-A0A847X4R0-F1
#
_cell.length_a   1.000
_cell.length_b   1.000
_cell.length_c   1.000
_cell.angle_alpha   90.00
_cell.angle_beta   90.00
_cell.angle_gamma   90.00
#
_symmetry.space_group_name_H-M   'P 1'
#
loop_
_entity.id
_entity.type
_entity.pdbx_description
1 polymer ?
#
loop_
_entity_poly.entity_id
_entity_poly.type
_entity_poly.pdbx_seq_one_letter_code
_entity_poly.pdbx_strand_id
1 'polypeptide(L)'
;MIGIGILTGGKSSRMGTAKSQLDFFGCSFLERKIKMWEKYPIYLSVNHKETLFSLPVKDITIVEDSFSETGPVGGIYEVLKATSYRWNFICAVDLPFIKKEIPDFLELFIEEDYDCVLFTLNGKIHPLCGLYRKELAEFFKISLEQKKLKLISLLKMLRVKYIPLEKTAFPLNLLDNVNRPNEYIRSFGNSISICGLKNTGKTTFINGVLRSLSEMGVETAVLKHDGRHDFSIDQKGTDTYSYAESGAKNVIIFNEKKIAQIRYEKNRIDYKEILERERGKQDIMIIEGLKGEPLPKFEILRKSVSEVPQSNPVNRLGIISDIPYTGEGLHFDLNQPSVFAQYLYELFVKDKNTI
;
A
#
# COMPACT_ATOMS: atom_id res chain seq x y z
N MET A 1 -13.61 8.38 -22.93
CA MET A 1 -14.24 8.11 -21.61
C MET A 1 -14.42 6.61 -21.48
N ILE A 2 -13.84 6.05 -20.42
CA ILE A 2 -13.70 4.62 -20.18
C ILE A 2 -14.52 4.19 -18.96
N GLY A 3 -14.96 2.92 -18.94
CA GLY A 3 -15.53 2.29 -17.76
C GLY A 3 -14.45 1.68 -16.85
N ILE A 4 -14.69 1.60 -15.54
CA ILE A 4 -13.77 0.94 -14.61
C ILE A 4 -14.39 -0.36 -14.09
N GLY A 5 -13.80 -1.50 -14.41
CA GLY A 5 -14.13 -2.81 -13.87
C GLY A 5 -13.22 -3.19 -12.71
N ILE A 6 -13.76 -3.36 -11.50
CA ILE A 6 -13.02 -3.87 -10.35
C ILE A 6 -13.41 -5.32 -10.11
N LEU A 7 -12.43 -6.22 -10.14
CA LEU A 7 -12.63 -7.65 -9.90
C LEU A 7 -12.30 -7.99 -8.44
N THR A 8 -13.28 -8.45 -7.67
CA THR A 8 -13.08 -8.80 -6.25
C THR A 8 -12.64 -10.25 -6.01
N GLY A 9 -12.67 -11.09 -7.05
CA GLY A 9 -12.16 -12.48 -7.04
C GLY A 9 -13.15 -13.55 -6.55
N GLY A 10 -12.79 -14.83 -6.80
CA GLY A 10 -13.56 -16.06 -6.52
C GLY A 10 -13.08 -16.88 -5.30
N LYS A 11 -14.02 -17.58 -4.61
CA LYS A 11 -13.89 -18.44 -3.40
C LYS A 11 -12.85 -18.02 -2.34
N SER A 12 -13.32 -17.30 -1.32
CA SER A 12 -12.68 -17.22 0.00
C SER A 12 -12.86 -18.52 0.77
N SER A 13 -12.21 -19.62 0.37
CA SER A 13 -12.33 -20.92 1.07
C SER A 13 -11.24 -21.19 2.11
N ARG A 14 -10.37 -20.22 2.42
CA ARG A 14 -9.29 -20.40 3.41
C ARG A 14 -9.29 -19.44 4.60
N MET A 15 -10.23 -18.50 4.68
CA MET A 15 -10.49 -17.73 5.90
C MET A 15 -11.98 -17.37 5.89
N GLY A 16 -12.71 -17.74 6.95
CA GLY A 16 -14.16 -17.61 7.09
C GLY A 16 -14.70 -16.18 7.18
N THR A 17 -14.10 -15.25 6.45
CA THR A 17 -14.50 -13.84 6.31
C THR A 17 -14.21 -13.41 4.87
N ALA A 18 -15.15 -12.70 4.23
CA ALA A 18 -15.06 -12.36 2.81
C ALA A 18 -13.83 -11.49 2.52
N LYS A 19 -12.90 -12.03 1.72
CA LYS A 19 -11.58 -11.42 1.42
C LYS A 19 -11.66 -10.04 0.75
N SER A 20 -12.78 -9.70 0.12
CA SER A 20 -13.07 -8.37 -0.44
C SER A 20 -13.35 -7.30 0.62
N GLN A 21 -13.55 -7.72 1.87
CA GLN A 21 -13.78 -6.90 3.06
C GLN A 21 -12.67 -7.06 4.10
N LEU A 22 -11.51 -7.66 3.74
CA LEU A 22 -10.36 -7.63 4.64
C LEU A 22 -10.01 -6.16 4.88
N ASP A 23 -10.34 -5.69 6.08
CA ASP A 23 -9.94 -4.38 6.53
C ASP A 23 -8.42 -4.37 6.61
N PHE A 24 -7.78 -3.76 5.61
CA PHE A 24 -6.35 -3.50 5.62
C PHE A 24 -6.11 -2.25 6.48
N PHE A 25 -6.44 -2.41 7.76
CA PHE A 25 -6.19 -1.46 8.84
C PHE A 25 -6.88 -0.11 8.60
N GLY A 26 -8.20 -0.09 8.78
CA GLY A 26 -9.07 1.09 8.68
C GLY A 26 -9.58 1.43 7.27
N CYS A 27 -9.32 0.62 6.23
CA CYS A 27 -9.94 0.71 4.90
C CYS A 27 -9.53 -0.49 4.01
N SER A 28 -10.51 -1.17 3.41
CA SER A 28 -10.30 -2.28 2.47
C SER A 28 -9.68 -1.83 1.13
N PHE A 29 -9.02 -2.74 0.41
CA PHE A 29 -8.50 -2.44 -0.94
C PHE A 29 -9.61 -2.06 -1.93
N LEU A 30 -10.81 -2.60 -1.73
CA LEU A 30 -11.98 -2.29 -2.55
C LEU A 30 -12.40 -0.82 -2.37
N GLU A 31 -12.61 -0.38 -1.12
CA GLU A 31 -13.00 1.00 -0.82
C GLU A 31 -11.96 2.00 -1.31
N ARG A 32 -10.66 1.70 -1.16
CA ARG A 32 -9.57 2.54 -1.69
C ARG A 32 -9.69 2.73 -3.20
N LYS A 33 -9.98 1.65 -3.95
CA LYS A 33 -10.11 1.70 -5.42
C LYS A 33 -11.36 2.43 -5.85
N ILE A 34 -12.48 2.19 -5.18
CA ILE A 34 -13.73 2.90 -5.43
C ILE A 34 -13.52 4.41 -5.27
N LYS A 35 -12.92 4.84 -4.16
CA LYS A 35 -12.63 6.25 -3.91
C LYS A 35 -11.63 6.82 -4.91
N MET A 36 -10.59 6.06 -5.27
CA MET A 36 -9.56 6.47 -6.21
C MET A 36 -10.12 6.79 -7.60
N TRP A 37 -11.17 6.09 -8.02
CA TRP A 37 -11.79 6.21 -9.34
C TRP A 37 -13.24 6.66 -9.27
N GLU A 38 -13.64 7.37 -8.22
CA GLU A 38 -15.02 7.85 -8.02
C GLU A 38 -15.54 8.74 -9.15
N LYS A 39 -14.64 9.35 -9.93
CA LYS A 39 -14.98 10.16 -11.11
C LYS A 39 -15.43 9.32 -12.33
N TYR A 40 -15.20 8.01 -12.31
CA TYR A 40 -15.55 7.12 -13.41
C TYR A 40 -16.80 6.31 -13.07
N PRO A 41 -17.53 5.83 -14.08
CA PRO A 41 -18.53 4.77 -13.90
C PRO A 41 -17.83 3.47 -13.48
N ILE A 42 -18.18 2.97 -12.29
CA ILE A 42 -17.56 1.78 -11.70
C ILE A 42 -18.49 0.57 -11.84
N TYR A 43 -17.94 -0.52 -12.35
CA TYR A 43 -18.53 -1.85 -12.43
C TYR A 43 -17.79 -2.78 -11.47
N LEU A 44 -18.48 -3.25 -10.44
CA LEU A 44 -17.90 -4.10 -9.41
C LEU A 44 -18.31 -5.54 -9.63
N SER A 45 -17.36 -6.39 -10.03
CA SER A 45 -17.59 -7.82 -10.18
C SER A 45 -17.44 -8.55 -8.85
N VAL A 46 -18.51 -9.24 -8.44
CA VAL A 46 -18.61 -10.03 -7.21
C VAL A 46 -19.14 -11.44 -7.48
N ASN A 47 -18.81 -12.40 -6.61
CA ASN A 47 -19.41 -13.74 -6.70
C ASN A 47 -20.88 -13.75 -6.29
N HIS A 48 -21.21 -13.01 -5.22
CA HIS A 48 -22.57 -12.93 -4.68
C HIS A 48 -22.86 -11.48 -4.27
N LYS A 49 -24.01 -10.93 -4.67
CA LYS A 49 -24.40 -9.55 -4.34
C LYS A 49 -24.54 -9.30 -2.83
N GLU A 50 -24.93 -10.33 -2.09
CA GLU A 50 -25.09 -10.30 -0.63
C GLU A 50 -23.76 -10.13 0.12
N THR A 51 -22.61 -10.30 -0.56
CA THR A 51 -21.27 -10.10 0.01
C THR A 51 -20.90 -8.62 0.19
N LEU A 52 -21.78 -7.68 -0.19
CA LEU A 52 -21.52 -6.25 -0.13
C LEU A 52 -22.42 -5.60 0.93
N PHE A 53 -21.88 -5.45 2.14
CA PHE A 53 -22.49 -4.58 3.14
C PHE A 53 -22.03 -3.13 2.90
N SER A 54 -22.99 -2.22 2.76
CA SER A 54 -22.83 -0.76 2.75
C SER A 54 -21.61 -0.21 2.00
N LEU A 55 -21.66 -0.16 0.66
CA LEU A 55 -20.69 0.65 -0.10
C LEU A 55 -21.07 2.14 -0.01
N PRO A 56 -20.13 3.04 0.32
CA PRO A 56 -20.43 4.44 0.62
C PRO A 56 -20.70 5.32 -0.62
N VAL A 57 -20.89 4.76 -1.82
CA VAL A 57 -20.89 5.52 -3.09
C VAL A 57 -22.14 5.23 -3.92
N LYS A 58 -22.71 6.29 -4.52
CA LYS A 58 -24.01 6.27 -5.21
C LYS A 58 -24.00 5.70 -6.64
N ASP A 59 -22.83 5.63 -7.29
CA ASP A 59 -22.74 5.33 -8.74
C ASP A 59 -21.89 4.08 -9.05
N ILE A 60 -22.16 2.97 -8.34
CA ILE A 60 -21.51 1.67 -8.58
C ILE A 60 -22.52 0.69 -9.15
N THR A 61 -22.20 0.09 -10.30
CA THR A 61 -22.95 -1.03 -10.87
C THR A 61 -22.36 -2.34 -10.38
N ILE A 62 -23.09 -3.08 -9.57
CA ILE A 62 -22.65 -4.41 -9.11
C ILE A 62 -23.02 -5.45 -10.18
N VAL A 63 -22.02 -6.19 -10.66
CA VAL A 63 -22.20 -7.31 -11.59
C VAL A 63 -21.85 -8.61 -10.89
N GLU A 64 -22.75 -9.57 -10.94
CA GLU A 64 -22.62 -10.86 -10.28
C GLU A 64 -22.13 -11.89 -11.29
N ASP A 65 -21.18 -12.74 -10.90
CA ASP A 65 -20.64 -13.77 -11.79
C ASP A 65 -21.68 -14.85 -12.05
N SER A 66 -22.23 -14.88 -13.28
CA SER A 66 -23.22 -15.89 -13.68
C SER A 66 -22.61 -17.28 -13.83
N PHE A 67 -21.26 -17.38 -13.90
CA PHE A 67 -20.57 -18.63 -14.07
C PHE A 67 -19.71 -18.96 -12.84
N SER A 68 -19.99 -20.11 -12.22
CA SER A 68 -19.20 -20.57 -11.07
C SER A 68 -17.79 -21.03 -11.48
N GLU A 69 -16.79 -20.72 -10.65
CA GLU A 69 -15.40 -21.19 -10.76
C GLU A 69 -14.63 -20.81 -12.04
N THR A 70 -14.95 -19.65 -12.63
CA THR A 70 -14.40 -19.22 -13.92
C THR A 70 -13.13 -18.38 -13.84
N GLY A 71 -12.69 -18.07 -12.62
CA GLY A 71 -11.54 -17.20 -12.38
C GLY A 71 -11.78 -15.78 -12.93
N PRO A 72 -10.71 -15.06 -13.32
CA PRO A 72 -10.85 -13.67 -13.78
C PRO A 72 -11.65 -13.50 -15.08
N VAL A 73 -11.80 -14.57 -15.87
CA VAL A 73 -12.50 -14.52 -17.18
C VAL A 73 -13.98 -14.20 -16.99
N GLY A 74 -14.65 -14.82 -16.00
CA GLY A 74 -16.06 -14.55 -15.70
C GLY A 74 -16.27 -13.09 -15.28
N GLY A 75 -15.44 -12.62 -14.35
CA GLY A 75 -15.50 -11.22 -13.91
C GLY A 75 -15.28 -10.20 -15.02
N ILE A 76 -14.32 -10.44 -15.94
CA ILE A 76 -14.11 -9.60 -17.13
C ILE A 76 -15.36 -9.61 -18.00
N TYR A 77 -15.89 -10.80 -18.31
CA TYR A 77 -17.09 -10.93 -19.13
C TYR A 77 -18.28 -10.15 -18.56
N GLU A 78 -18.59 -10.29 -17.26
CA GLU A 78 -19.74 -9.61 -16.66
C GLU A 78 -19.59 -8.09 -16.67
N VAL A 79 -18.38 -7.57 -16.46
CA VAL A 79 -18.10 -6.14 -16.61
C VAL A 79 -18.34 -5.69 -18.05
N LEU A 80 -17.74 -6.37 -19.03
CA LEU A 80 -17.84 -6.01 -20.45
C LEU A 80 -19.26 -6.15 -21.00
N LYS A 81 -20.04 -7.09 -20.47
CA LYS A 81 -21.46 -7.26 -20.80
C LYS A 81 -22.31 -6.10 -20.26
N ALA A 82 -22.08 -5.67 -19.03
CA ALA A 82 -22.89 -4.66 -18.36
C ALA A 82 -22.54 -3.22 -18.76
N THR A 83 -21.28 -2.95 -19.09
CA THR A 83 -20.80 -1.60 -19.41
C THR A 83 -21.39 -1.04 -20.69
N SER A 84 -21.67 0.27 -20.75
CA SER A 84 -22.01 0.98 -21.99
C SER A 84 -20.79 1.54 -22.72
N TYR A 85 -19.61 1.49 -22.08
CA TYR A 85 -18.38 2.11 -22.59
C TYR A 85 -17.62 1.15 -23.50
N ARG A 86 -17.11 1.67 -24.62
CA ARG A 86 -16.32 0.89 -25.60
C ARG A 86 -15.04 0.33 -24.99
N TRP A 87 -14.34 1.11 -24.17
CA TRP A 87 -13.11 0.72 -23.51
C TRP A 87 -13.31 0.68 -21.99
N ASN A 88 -12.81 -0.38 -21.36
CA ASN A 88 -13.02 -0.63 -19.94
C ASN A 88 -11.69 -1.02 -19.29
N PHE A 89 -11.29 -0.27 -18.27
CA PHE A 89 -10.12 -0.60 -17.47
C PHE A 89 -10.49 -1.66 -16.45
N ILE A 90 -9.87 -2.84 -16.57
CA ILE A 90 -10.05 -3.96 -15.67
C ILE A 90 -8.91 -3.98 -14.66
N CYS A 91 -9.27 -3.99 -13.37
CA CYS A 91 -8.35 -4.01 -12.25
C CYS A 91 -8.73 -5.08 -11.23
N ALA A 92 -7.79 -5.95 -10.84
CA ALA A 92 -7.99 -6.83 -9.68
C ALA A 92 -7.92 -6.03 -8.37
N VAL A 93 -8.70 -6.41 -7.36
CA VAL A 93 -8.74 -5.72 -6.06
C VAL A 93 -7.44 -5.86 -5.26
N ASP A 94 -6.62 -6.88 -5.52
CA ASP A 94 -5.38 -7.21 -4.80
C ASP A 94 -4.13 -6.44 -5.25
N LEU A 95 -4.29 -5.43 -6.11
CA LEU A 95 -3.24 -4.48 -6.54
C LEU A 95 -3.25 -3.18 -5.68
N PRO A 96 -2.58 -3.10 -4.51
CA PRO A 96 -2.67 -1.95 -3.61
C PRO A 96 -1.86 -0.71 -4.05
N PHE A 97 -0.84 -0.85 -4.90
CA PHE A 97 0.03 0.28 -5.30
C PHE A 97 -0.42 1.00 -6.56
N ILE A 98 -1.52 0.53 -7.17
CA ILE A 98 -2.10 1.11 -8.37
C ILE A 98 -2.36 2.61 -8.16
N LYS A 99 -2.16 3.40 -9.20
CA LYS A 99 -2.33 4.86 -9.16
C LYS A 99 -3.62 5.28 -9.87
N LYS A 100 -4.18 6.42 -9.45
CA LYS A 100 -5.46 6.93 -9.99
C LYS A 100 -5.36 7.28 -11.47
N GLU A 101 -4.17 7.65 -11.93
CA GLU A 101 -3.87 8.12 -13.29
C GLU A 101 -3.72 6.97 -14.29
N ILE A 102 -3.65 5.71 -13.84
CA ILE A 102 -3.38 4.57 -14.72
C ILE A 102 -4.41 4.39 -15.84
N PRO A 103 -5.74 4.49 -15.59
CA PRO A 103 -6.72 4.37 -16.66
C PRO A 103 -6.55 5.46 -17.73
N ASP A 104 -6.35 6.72 -17.32
CA ASP A 104 -6.10 7.86 -18.21
C ASP A 104 -4.79 7.66 -19.01
N PHE A 105 -3.74 7.18 -18.36
CA PHE A 105 -2.45 6.90 -19.02
C PHE A 105 -2.58 5.83 -20.11
N LEU A 106 -3.29 4.73 -19.84
CA LEU A 106 -3.48 3.68 -20.84
C LEU A 106 -4.39 4.13 -21.99
N GLU A 107 -5.33 5.06 -21.75
CA GLU A 107 -6.20 5.64 -22.79
C GLU A 107 -5.37 6.31 -23.91
N LEU A 108 -4.19 6.88 -23.58
CA LEU A 108 -3.26 7.48 -24.55
C LEU A 108 -2.70 6.48 -25.58
N PHE A 109 -2.77 5.19 -25.30
CA PHE A 109 -2.23 4.14 -26.16
C PHE A 109 -3.31 3.40 -26.95
N ILE A 110 -4.58 3.77 -26.81
CA ILE A 110 -5.68 3.18 -27.59
C ILE A 110 -5.45 3.41 -29.08
N GLU A 111 -5.54 2.34 -29.86
CA GLU A 111 -5.61 2.39 -31.32
C GLU A 111 -6.73 1.45 -31.80
N GLU A 112 -7.24 1.70 -33.01
CA GLU A 112 -8.41 0.99 -33.50
C GLU A 112 -8.16 -0.50 -33.81
N ASP A 113 -6.90 -0.88 -34.01
CA ASP A 113 -6.50 -2.24 -34.39
C ASP A 113 -6.20 -3.17 -33.21
N TYR A 114 -6.24 -2.68 -31.97
CA TYR A 114 -6.02 -3.50 -30.77
C TYR A 114 -7.29 -3.76 -30.00
N ASP A 115 -7.41 -4.98 -29.49
CA ASP A 115 -8.51 -5.44 -28.65
C ASP A 115 -8.27 -5.11 -27.16
N CYS A 116 -7.00 -5.08 -26.75
CA CYS A 116 -6.57 -4.77 -25.38
C CYS A 116 -5.33 -3.87 -25.35
N VAL A 117 -5.19 -3.09 -24.27
CA VAL A 117 -3.95 -2.40 -23.89
C VAL A 117 -3.54 -2.85 -22.50
N LEU A 118 -2.43 -3.59 -22.37
CA LEU A 118 -2.01 -4.23 -21.12
C LEU A 118 -0.59 -3.84 -20.73
N PHE A 119 -0.31 -3.79 -19.42
CA PHE A 119 1.07 -3.69 -18.95
C PHE A 119 1.83 -5.00 -19.10
N THR A 120 3.14 -4.86 -19.33
CA THR A 120 4.12 -5.92 -19.10
C THR A 120 5.17 -5.45 -18.09
N LEU A 121 5.70 -6.37 -17.29
CA LEU A 121 6.87 -6.10 -16.44
C LEU A 121 7.82 -7.28 -16.56
N ASN A 122 9.08 -7.03 -16.93
CA ASN A 122 10.10 -8.07 -17.15
C ASN A 122 9.60 -9.19 -18.10
N GLY A 123 8.87 -8.82 -19.16
CA GLY A 123 8.29 -9.74 -20.13
C GLY A 123 7.03 -10.50 -19.67
N LYS A 124 6.58 -10.32 -18.42
CA LYS A 124 5.34 -10.93 -17.91
C LYS A 124 4.14 -10.02 -18.18
N ILE A 125 3.04 -10.61 -18.67
CA ILE A 125 1.78 -9.91 -18.92
C ILE A 125 1.01 -9.74 -17.61
N HIS A 126 0.46 -8.55 -17.35
CA HIS A 126 -0.40 -8.25 -16.21
C HIS A 126 -1.83 -7.97 -16.68
N PRO A 127 -2.66 -9.02 -16.84
CA PRO A 127 -3.94 -8.89 -17.53
C PRO A 127 -5.04 -8.25 -16.67
N LEU A 128 -4.86 -8.20 -15.35
CA LEU A 128 -5.83 -7.61 -14.43
C LEU A 128 -5.47 -6.17 -14.04
N CYS A 129 -4.78 -5.48 -14.96
CA CYS A 129 -4.46 -4.06 -14.89
C CYS A 129 -4.31 -3.55 -16.33
N GLY A 130 -5.42 -3.37 -17.02
CA GLY A 130 -5.38 -2.96 -18.43
C GLY A 130 -6.74 -2.66 -19.04
N LEU A 131 -6.73 -2.11 -20.25
CA LEU A 131 -7.93 -1.76 -21.01
C LEU A 131 -8.36 -2.92 -21.90
N TYR A 132 -9.67 -3.18 -21.91
CA TYR A 132 -10.33 -4.18 -22.74
C TYR A 132 -11.47 -3.54 -23.51
N ARG A 133 -11.61 -3.92 -24.79
CA ARG A 133 -12.78 -3.57 -25.60
C ARG A 133 -14.04 -4.28 -25.11
N LYS A 134 -15.17 -3.57 -25.12
CA LYS A 134 -16.50 -4.11 -24.81
C LYS A 134 -16.87 -5.29 -25.72
N GLU A 135 -16.49 -5.21 -26.99
CA GLU A 135 -16.80 -6.22 -28.01
C GLU A 135 -16.19 -7.59 -27.68
N LEU A 136 -15.18 -7.65 -26.78
CA LEU A 136 -14.64 -8.91 -26.26
C LEU A 136 -15.59 -9.68 -25.34
N ALA A 137 -16.73 -9.10 -24.93
CA ALA A 137 -17.72 -9.81 -24.14
C ALA A 137 -18.15 -11.13 -24.80
N GLU A 138 -18.42 -11.13 -26.12
CA GLU A 138 -18.83 -12.36 -26.82
C GLU A 138 -17.68 -13.38 -26.92
N PHE A 139 -16.45 -12.90 -27.14
CA PHE A 139 -15.26 -13.76 -27.13
C PHE A 139 -15.08 -14.46 -25.78
N PHE A 140 -15.19 -13.72 -24.67
CA PHE A 140 -15.08 -14.30 -23.33
C PHE A 140 -16.27 -15.21 -23.01
N LYS A 141 -17.48 -14.90 -23.45
CA LYS A 141 -18.66 -15.77 -23.31
C LYS A 141 -18.45 -17.13 -23.95
N ILE A 142 -18.03 -17.17 -25.22
CA ILE A 142 -17.71 -18.41 -25.93
C ILE A 142 -16.62 -19.19 -25.18
N SER A 143 -15.60 -18.49 -24.67
CA SER A 143 -14.53 -19.10 -23.90
C SER A 143 -15.04 -19.75 -22.60
N LEU A 144 -15.97 -19.11 -21.90
CA LEU A 144 -16.61 -19.61 -20.67
C LEU A 144 -17.44 -20.86 -20.96
N GLU A 145 -18.27 -20.83 -22.02
CA GLU A 145 -19.07 -21.97 -22.48
C GLU A 145 -18.18 -23.18 -22.85
N GLN A 146 -17.01 -22.93 -23.43
CA GLN A 146 -16.02 -23.95 -23.78
C GLN A 146 -15.10 -24.36 -22.62
N LYS A 147 -15.29 -23.81 -21.41
CA LYS A 147 -14.42 -24.02 -20.23
C LYS A 147 -12.94 -23.67 -20.47
N LYS A 148 -12.65 -22.75 -21.39
CA LYS A 148 -11.31 -22.21 -21.62
C LYS A 148 -11.09 -21.02 -20.67
N LEU A 149 -10.60 -21.30 -19.46
CA LEU A 149 -10.53 -20.30 -18.38
C LEU A 149 -9.16 -19.63 -18.19
N LYS A 150 -8.14 -20.08 -18.93
CA LYS A 150 -6.78 -19.56 -18.79
C LYS A 150 -6.62 -18.24 -19.56
N LEU A 151 -6.81 -17.12 -18.87
CA LEU A 151 -6.78 -15.77 -19.45
C LEU A 151 -5.55 -15.49 -20.31
N ILE A 152 -4.35 -15.87 -19.85
CA ILE A 152 -3.11 -15.70 -20.63
C ILE A 152 -3.16 -16.44 -21.98
N SER A 153 -3.79 -17.61 -22.05
CA SER A 153 -3.95 -18.33 -23.31
C SER A 153 -4.92 -17.63 -24.26
N LEU A 154 -5.98 -17.02 -23.72
CA LEU A 154 -6.97 -16.26 -24.50
C LEU A 154 -6.37 -14.98 -25.08
N LEU A 155 -5.56 -14.27 -24.29
CA LEU A 155 -4.90 -13.05 -24.74
C LEU A 155 -3.95 -13.27 -25.93
N LYS A 156 -3.39 -14.47 -26.09
CA LYS A 156 -2.57 -14.83 -27.26
C LYS A 156 -3.37 -14.89 -28.56
N MET A 157 -4.70 -14.98 -28.48
CA MET A 157 -5.60 -15.00 -29.63
C MET A 157 -6.12 -13.60 -29.98
N LEU A 158 -5.78 -12.59 -29.19
CA LEU A 158 -6.23 -11.21 -29.35
C LEU A 158 -5.09 -10.32 -29.83
N ARG A 159 -5.43 -9.21 -30.47
CA ARG A 159 -4.48 -8.15 -30.79
C ARG A 159 -4.26 -7.30 -29.55
N VAL A 160 -3.17 -7.53 -28.85
CA VAL A 160 -2.85 -6.84 -27.60
C VAL A 160 -1.70 -5.86 -27.80
N LYS A 161 -1.92 -4.61 -27.38
CA LYS A 161 -0.84 -3.64 -27.24
C LYS A 161 -0.22 -3.76 -25.85
N TYR A 162 1.09 -4.01 -25.81
CA TYR A 162 1.83 -4.16 -24.55
C TYR A 162 2.58 -2.88 -24.21
N ILE A 163 2.42 -2.42 -22.97
CA ILE A 163 3.12 -1.26 -22.41
C ILE A 163 4.11 -1.77 -21.36
N PRO A 164 5.42 -1.78 -21.64
CA PRO A 164 6.42 -2.16 -20.65
C PRO A 164 6.47 -1.14 -19.50
N LEU A 165 6.14 -1.57 -18.28
CA LEU A 165 6.09 -0.73 -17.09
C LEU A 165 7.46 -0.12 -16.80
N GLU A 166 8.54 -0.88 -17.00
CA GLU A 166 9.93 -0.45 -16.86
C GLU A 166 10.32 0.70 -17.81
N LYS A 167 9.51 0.98 -18.84
CA LYS A 167 9.69 2.12 -19.75
C LYS A 167 8.79 3.32 -19.41
N THR A 168 8.11 3.29 -18.27
CA THR A 168 7.23 4.37 -17.80
C THR A 168 7.83 5.08 -16.59
N ALA A 169 7.23 6.20 -16.18
CA ALA A 169 7.59 6.90 -14.95
C ALA A 169 6.95 6.30 -13.69
N PHE A 170 6.16 5.23 -13.82
CA PHE A 170 5.50 4.58 -12.69
C PHE A 170 6.48 3.66 -11.93
N PRO A 171 6.29 3.50 -10.61
CA PRO A 171 7.16 2.62 -9.83
C PRO A 171 6.97 1.16 -10.24
N LEU A 172 8.04 0.37 -10.21
CA LEU A 172 8.00 -1.03 -10.67
C LEU A 172 7.07 -1.93 -9.83
N ASN A 173 6.80 -1.54 -8.57
CA ASN A 173 5.87 -2.24 -7.69
C ASN A 173 4.39 -1.92 -7.97
N LEU A 174 4.06 -1.11 -8.98
CA LEU A 174 2.69 -0.75 -9.34
C LEU A 174 1.77 -1.97 -9.48
N LEU A 175 2.31 -3.07 -9.99
CA LEU A 175 1.60 -4.28 -10.39
C LEU A 175 1.75 -5.45 -9.39
N ASP A 176 2.28 -5.17 -8.19
CA ASP A 176 2.46 -6.18 -7.16
C ASP A 176 1.11 -6.58 -6.56
N ASN A 177 0.83 -7.89 -6.54
CA ASN A 177 -0.34 -8.44 -5.87
C ASN A 177 -0.02 -8.71 -4.40
N VAL A 178 -0.98 -8.43 -3.51
CA VAL A 178 -0.83 -8.67 -2.08
C VAL A 178 -1.95 -9.54 -1.56
N ASN A 179 -1.57 -10.70 -1.00
CA ASN A 179 -2.53 -11.74 -0.61
C ASN A 179 -2.71 -11.86 0.91
N ARG A 180 -1.76 -11.34 1.70
CA ARG A 180 -1.71 -11.43 3.17
C ARG A 180 -1.40 -10.07 3.82
N PRO A 181 -1.92 -9.78 5.03
CA PRO A 181 -1.62 -8.53 5.74
C PRO A 181 -0.13 -8.24 5.97
N ASN A 182 0.67 -9.26 6.29
CA ASN A 182 2.11 -9.07 6.49
C ASN A 182 2.85 -8.71 5.20
N GLU A 183 2.46 -9.31 4.05
CA GLU A 183 2.97 -8.91 2.73
C GLU A 183 2.61 -7.45 2.44
N TYR A 184 1.39 -7.04 2.78
CA TYR A 184 0.95 -5.65 2.64
C TYR A 184 1.81 -4.70 3.48
N ILE A 185 2.11 -5.02 4.74
CA ILE A 185 2.96 -4.16 5.57
C ILE A 185 4.38 -4.10 4.99
N ARG A 186 4.97 -5.24 4.62
CA ARG A 186 6.32 -5.34 4.03
C ARG A 186 6.47 -4.60 2.70
N SER A 187 5.37 -4.39 1.99
CA SER A 187 5.38 -3.64 0.73
C SER A 187 5.75 -2.16 0.91
N PHE A 188 5.55 -1.59 2.10
CA PHE A 188 6.03 -0.27 2.49
C PHE A 188 7.52 -0.28 2.84
N GLY A 189 8.22 -1.38 2.54
CA GLY A 189 9.58 -1.63 2.98
C GLY A 189 9.62 -2.21 4.39
N ASN A 190 10.74 -1.98 5.06
CA ASN A 190 11.01 -2.44 6.41
C ASN A 190 10.82 -1.34 7.46
N SER A 191 9.94 -0.37 7.17
CA SER A 191 9.68 0.76 8.04
C SER A 191 8.33 0.63 8.74
N ILE A 192 8.28 0.99 10.03
CA ILE A 192 7.06 1.03 10.82
C ILE A 192 6.98 2.34 11.62
N SER A 193 5.83 3.01 11.59
CA SER A 193 5.60 4.22 12.38
C SER A 193 5.09 3.90 13.77
N ILE A 194 5.65 4.57 14.78
CA ILE A 194 5.14 4.61 16.15
C ILE A 194 4.80 6.06 16.45
N CYS A 195 3.51 6.32 16.64
CA CYS A 195 2.97 7.67 16.80
C CYS A 195 2.10 7.79 18.05
N GLY A 196 1.56 8.97 18.32
CA GLY A 196 0.73 9.24 19.50
C GLY A 196 0.93 10.66 20.05
N LEU A 197 0.05 11.07 20.94
CA LEU A 197 0.07 12.41 21.54
C LEU A 197 1.34 12.66 22.38
N LYS A 198 1.63 13.93 22.69
CA LYS A 198 2.75 14.26 23.58
C LYS A 198 2.52 13.62 24.95
N ASN A 199 3.61 13.27 25.63
CA ASN A 199 3.60 12.69 26.98
C ASN A 199 2.98 11.28 27.12
N THR A 200 2.73 10.57 26.02
CA THR A 200 2.28 9.16 26.04
C THR A 200 3.41 8.15 26.28
N GLY A 201 4.68 8.59 26.39
CA GLY A 201 5.82 7.71 26.62
C GLY A 201 6.47 7.10 25.38
N LYS A 202 6.18 7.63 24.17
CA LYS A 202 6.75 7.16 22.89
C LYS A 202 8.24 6.90 22.92
N THR A 203 9.04 7.90 23.32
CA THR A 203 10.49 7.77 23.31
C THR A 203 10.97 6.67 24.26
N THR A 204 10.35 6.54 25.44
CA THR A 204 10.65 5.46 26.39
C THR A 204 10.34 4.08 25.81
N PHE A 205 9.16 3.93 25.19
CA PHE A 205 8.76 2.68 24.56
C PHE A 205 9.69 2.31 23.41
N ILE A 206 9.94 3.25 22.49
CA ILE A 206 10.83 3.06 21.33
C ILE A 206 12.23 2.66 21.79
N ASN A 207 12.80 3.32 22.82
CA ASN A 207 14.09 2.93 23.38
C ASN A 207 14.11 1.49 23.90
N GLY A 208 13.02 1.03 24.53
CA GLY A 208 12.88 -0.36 24.98
C GLY A 208 12.81 -1.35 23.80
N VAL A 209 12.11 -0.98 22.72
CA VAL A 209 12.04 -1.78 21.49
C VAL A 209 13.42 -1.88 20.84
N LEU A 210 14.11 -0.75 20.67
CA LEU A 210 15.46 -0.70 20.09
C LEU A 210 16.46 -1.54 20.87
N ARG A 211 16.41 -1.50 22.22
CA ARG A 211 17.26 -2.36 23.07
C ARG A 211 16.99 -3.83 22.81
N SER A 212 15.71 -4.23 22.82
CA SER A 212 15.31 -5.63 22.61
C SER A 212 15.69 -6.13 21.21
N LEU A 213 15.53 -5.30 20.17
CA LEU A 213 15.95 -5.64 18.80
C LEU A 213 17.48 -5.74 18.67
N SER A 214 18.23 -4.85 19.33
CA SER A 214 19.69 -4.90 19.37
C SER A 214 20.20 -6.18 20.05
N GLU A 215 19.56 -6.61 21.15
CA GLU A 215 19.85 -7.90 21.81
C GLU A 215 19.58 -9.11 20.90
N MET A 216 18.67 -8.98 19.93
CA MET A 216 18.38 -9.97 18.89
C MET A 216 19.32 -9.86 17.66
N GLY A 217 20.29 -8.94 17.68
CA GLY A 217 21.23 -8.72 16.56
C GLY A 217 20.62 -8.00 15.35
N VAL A 218 19.49 -7.31 15.51
CA VAL A 218 18.79 -6.61 14.43
C VAL A 218 19.37 -5.22 14.25
N GLU A 219 19.78 -4.89 13.02
CA GLU A 219 20.21 -3.53 12.71
C GLU A 219 19.00 -2.60 12.56
N THR A 220 18.97 -1.51 13.34
CA THR A 220 17.82 -0.59 13.37
C THR A 220 18.22 0.84 13.02
N ALA A 221 17.31 1.55 12.36
CA ALA A 221 17.38 2.99 12.16
C ALA A 221 16.15 3.69 12.76
N VAL A 222 16.30 4.96 13.14
CA VAL A 222 15.19 5.78 13.63
C VAL A 222 15.04 7.03 12.79
N LEU A 223 13.85 7.21 12.20
CA LEU A 223 13.45 8.46 11.57
C LEU A 223 12.52 9.21 12.52
N LYS A 224 12.96 10.35 13.04
CA LYS A 224 12.15 11.18 13.93
C LYS A 224 11.59 12.39 13.18
N HIS A 225 10.26 12.50 13.14
CA HIS A 225 9.58 13.67 12.63
C HIS A 225 9.24 14.62 13.77
N ASP A 226 9.93 15.76 13.86
CA ASP A 226 9.51 16.84 14.75
C ASP A 226 8.34 17.60 14.12
N GLY A 227 7.23 17.72 14.87
CA GLY A 227 6.08 18.51 14.47
C GLY A 227 6.27 20.02 14.66
N ARG A 228 7.43 20.46 15.15
CA ARG A 228 7.83 21.87 15.25
C ARG A 228 8.64 22.27 14.03
N HIS A 229 8.40 23.45 13.49
CA HIS A 229 9.06 23.99 12.29
C HIS A 229 10.51 24.46 12.52
N ASP A 230 11.11 24.15 13.67
CA ASP A 230 12.42 24.69 14.04
C ASP A 230 13.16 23.74 15.01
N PHE A 231 13.35 22.48 14.59
CA PHE A 231 14.20 21.58 15.36
C PHE A 231 15.66 21.96 15.12
N SER A 232 16.42 22.19 16.20
CA SER A 232 17.86 22.43 16.10
C SER A 232 18.63 21.22 16.63
N ILE A 233 19.44 20.62 15.76
CA ILE A 233 20.42 19.58 16.12
C ILE A 233 21.82 20.15 16.32
N ASP A 234 22.08 21.36 15.82
CA ASP A 234 23.32 22.10 16.01
C ASP A 234 23.14 23.19 17.08
N GLN A 235 24.24 23.71 17.59
CA GLN A 235 24.26 24.73 18.63
C GLN A 235 24.86 26.03 18.10
N LYS A 236 24.19 27.15 18.38
CA LYS A 236 24.70 28.47 18.02
C LYS A 236 26.07 28.70 18.65
N GLY A 237 27.05 29.09 17.84
CA GLY A 237 28.43 29.34 18.27
C GLY A 237 29.42 28.22 17.98
N THR A 238 29.00 27.09 17.40
CA THR A 238 29.91 26.09 16.84
C THR A 238 30.36 26.47 15.43
N ASP A 239 31.50 25.93 14.99
CA ASP A 239 31.99 26.10 13.61
C ASP A 239 30.96 25.57 12.60
N THR A 240 30.32 24.44 12.89
CA THR A 240 29.29 23.83 12.03
C THR A 240 28.08 24.74 11.85
N TYR A 241 27.64 25.42 12.92
CA TYR A 241 26.57 26.40 12.85
C TYR A 241 27.00 27.63 12.05
N SER A 242 28.24 28.11 12.25
CA SER A 242 28.79 29.25 11.50
C SER A 242 28.87 28.97 10.00
N TYR A 243 29.24 27.75 9.59
CA TYR A 243 29.27 27.36 8.18
C TYR A 243 27.87 27.42 7.55
N ALA A 244 26.85 26.94 8.26
CA ALA A 244 25.46 27.00 7.79
C ALA A 244 24.97 28.44 7.62
N GLU A 245 25.20 29.30 8.61
CA GLU A 245 24.87 30.74 8.56
C GLU A 245 25.63 31.46 7.43
N SER A 246 26.84 31.00 7.12
CA SER A 246 27.66 31.50 6.00
C SER A 246 27.18 31.00 4.63
N GLY A 247 26.12 30.18 4.58
CA GLY A 247 25.47 29.71 3.36
C GLY A 247 25.79 28.28 2.95
N ALA A 248 26.51 27.50 3.77
CA ALA A 248 26.73 26.09 3.50
C ALA A 248 25.40 25.32 3.62
N LYS A 249 24.90 24.80 2.49
CA LYS A 249 23.66 24.01 2.46
C LYS A 249 23.82 22.58 2.96
N ASN A 250 25.05 22.11 3.07
CA ASN A 250 25.37 20.77 3.51
C ASN A 250 26.61 20.85 4.40
N VAL A 251 26.43 20.64 5.70
CA VAL A 251 27.49 20.64 6.69
C VAL A 251 27.69 19.22 7.17
N ILE A 252 28.92 18.70 7.04
CA ILE A 252 29.29 17.33 7.43
C ILE A 252 30.43 17.41 8.44
N ILE A 253 30.26 16.78 9.60
CA ILE A 253 31.30 16.59 10.62
C ILE A 253 31.45 15.09 10.89
N PHE A 254 32.69 14.61 10.97
CA PHE A 254 32.96 13.20 11.22
C PHE A 254 34.22 13.01 12.07
N ASN A 255 34.32 11.85 12.72
CA ASN A 255 35.54 11.31 13.31
C ASN A 255 35.61 9.80 13.04
N GLU A 256 36.56 9.10 13.67
CA GLU A 256 36.78 7.66 13.47
C GLU A 256 35.55 6.77 13.83
N LYS A 257 34.55 7.28 14.57
CA LYS A 257 33.40 6.50 15.07
C LYS A 257 32.03 7.01 14.65
N LYS A 258 31.89 8.27 14.23
CA LYS A 258 30.57 8.87 13.95
C LYS A 258 30.65 9.96 12.90
N ILE A 259 29.53 10.12 12.20
CA ILE A 259 29.26 11.20 11.26
C ILE A 259 27.96 11.90 11.66
N ALA A 260 27.92 13.22 11.52
CA ALA A 260 26.71 14.01 11.53
C ALA A 260 26.67 14.86 10.27
N GLN A 261 25.50 14.90 9.63
CA GLN A 261 25.27 15.67 8.41
C GLN A 261 23.99 16.48 8.57
N ILE A 262 24.07 17.78 8.32
CA ILE A 262 22.93 18.69 8.30
C ILE A 262 22.79 19.22 6.88
N ARG A 263 21.64 18.90 6.26
CA ARG A 263 21.27 19.42 4.94
C ARG A 263 20.13 20.41 5.08
N TYR A 264 20.35 21.60 4.51
CA TYR A 264 19.37 22.68 4.46
C TYR A 264 18.72 22.68 3.08
N GLU A 265 17.47 22.20 3.03
CA GLU A 265 16.68 22.17 1.81
C GLU A 265 15.83 23.44 1.68
N LYS A 266 15.78 24.02 0.48
CA LYS A 266 14.93 25.20 0.21
C LYS A 266 13.44 24.84 0.18
N ASN A 267 13.15 23.60 -0.22
CA ASN A 267 11.80 23.09 -0.35
C ASN A 267 11.45 22.24 0.86
N ARG A 268 10.15 22.03 1.06
CA ARG A 268 9.65 21.07 2.05
C ARG A 268 10.22 19.68 1.75
N ILE A 269 10.81 19.06 2.76
CA ILE A 269 11.29 17.68 2.68
C ILE A 269 10.08 16.73 2.70
N ASP A 270 9.97 15.87 1.70
CA ASP A 270 9.02 14.75 1.70
C ASP A 270 9.67 13.55 2.43
N TYR A 271 8.99 13.03 3.44
CA TYR A 271 9.45 11.86 4.18
C TYR A 271 9.65 10.65 3.27
N LYS A 272 8.90 10.55 2.17
CA LYS A 272 9.03 9.45 1.20
C LYS A 272 10.41 9.42 0.57
N GLU A 273 11.01 10.57 0.30
CA GLU A 273 12.38 10.65 -0.23
C GLU A 273 13.40 10.14 0.78
N ILE A 274 13.19 10.41 2.07
CA ILE A 274 14.06 9.89 3.14
C ILE A 274 13.91 8.37 3.22
N LEU A 275 12.68 7.87 3.26
CA LEU A 275 12.42 6.42 3.33
C LEU A 275 13.00 5.68 2.14
N GLU A 276 12.87 6.21 0.92
CA GLU A 276 13.42 5.57 -0.27
C GLU A 276 14.95 5.55 -0.26
N ARG A 277 15.59 6.64 0.19
CA ARG A 277 17.06 6.72 0.30
C ARG A 277 17.65 5.79 1.35
N GLU A 278 16.92 5.52 2.43
CA GLU A 278 17.38 4.67 3.52
C GLU A 278 16.86 3.22 3.41
N ARG A 279 16.01 2.94 2.42
CA ARG A 279 15.39 1.64 2.21
C ARG A 279 16.43 0.54 2.09
N GLY A 280 16.29 -0.51 2.91
CA GLY A 280 17.13 -1.70 2.86
C GLY A 280 18.55 -1.55 3.41
N LYS A 281 18.92 -0.40 3.99
CA LYS A 281 20.23 -0.22 4.64
C LYS A 281 20.32 -0.80 6.06
N GLN A 282 19.19 -1.03 6.69
CA GLN A 282 19.06 -1.66 8.00
C GLN A 282 17.99 -2.75 7.92
N ASP A 283 17.85 -3.58 8.95
CA ASP A 283 16.80 -4.58 9.01
C ASP A 283 15.43 -3.97 9.26
N ILE A 284 15.35 -2.96 10.15
CA ILE A 284 14.10 -2.29 10.51
C ILE A 284 14.31 -0.79 10.70
N MET A 285 13.41 0.03 10.14
CA MET A 285 13.34 1.46 10.39
C MET A 285 12.13 1.82 11.26
N ILE A 286 12.38 2.38 12.43
CA ILE A 286 11.31 2.91 13.30
C ILE A 286 11.11 4.39 12.99
N ILE A 287 9.88 4.77 12.65
CA ILE A 287 9.51 6.16 12.42
C ILE A 287 8.80 6.71 13.66
N GLU A 288 9.44 7.62 14.42
CA GLU A 288 8.79 8.34 15.51
C GLU A 288 8.01 9.54 14.94
N GLY A 289 6.68 9.41 14.80
CA GLY A 289 5.80 10.49 14.33
C GLY A 289 5.01 10.16 13.07
N LEU A 290 4.75 11.19 12.23
CA LEU A 290 3.93 11.10 11.01
C LEU A 290 2.50 10.55 11.22
N LYS A 291 1.85 10.90 12.34
CA LYS A 291 0.51 10.37 12.70
C LYS A 291 -0.58 10.58 11.63
N GLY A 292 -0.48 11.65 10.83
CA GLY A 292 -1.43 11.97 9.76
C GLY A 292 -1.20 11.21 8.45
N GLU A 293 -0.02 10.63 8.25
CA GLU A 293 0.37 9.98 7.00
C GLU A 293 -0.16 8.54 6.93
N PRO A 294 -0.60 8.03 5.78
CA PRO A 294 -1.13 6.67 5.64
C PRO A 294 -0.02 5.60 5.60
N LEU A 295 0.96 5.67 6.51
CA LEU A 295 2.00 4.66 6.69
C LEU A 295 1.52 3.54 7.63
N PRO A 296 2.03 2.30 7.48
CA PRO A 296 1.88 1.27 8.51
C PRO A 296 2.34 1.83 9.85
N LYS A 297 1.42 1.87 10.82
CA LYS A 297 1.70 2.52 12.10
C LYS A 297 1.03 1.84 13.28
N PHE A 298 1.62 2.03 14.45
CA PHE A 298 1.00 1.83 15.75
C PHE A 298 0.84 3.17 16.45
N GLU A 299 -0.31 3.38 17.08
CA GLU A 299 -0.55 4.57 17.90
C GLU A 299 -0.45 4.22 19.37
N ILE A 300 0.36 4.99 20.10
CA ILE A 300 0.46 4.88 21.55
C ILE A 300 -0.65 5.68 22.20
N LEU A 301 -1.50 4.98 22.96
CA LEU A 301 -2.46 5.56 23.88
C LEU A 301 -1.97 5.43 25.32
N ARG A 302 -2.36 6.38 26.15
CA ARG A 302 -2.05 6.36 27.58
C ARG A 302 -3.25 6.89 28.32
N LYS A 303 -3.73 6.17 29.34
CA LYS A 303 -4.92 6.56 30.12
C LYS A 303 -4.89 8.01 30.57
N SER A 304 -3.73 8.47 31.04
CA SER A 304 -3.54 9.84 31.54
C SER A 304 -3.48 10.93 30.46
N VAL A 305 -3.53 10.56 29.18
CA VAL A 305 -3.41 11.50 28.05
C VAL A 305 -4.62 11.40 27.11
N SER A 306 -4.90 10.22 26.58
CA SER A 306 -6.06 9.95 25.71
C SER A 306 -6.25 8.45 25.55
N GLU A 307 -7.51 8.04 25.59
CA GLU A 307 -7.96 6.66 25.34
C GLU A 307 -8.51 6.48 23.91
N VAL A 308 -8.54 7.55 23.11
CA VAL A 308 -9.13 7.55 21.77
C VAL A 308 -8.04 7.80 20.72
N PRO A 309 -7.86 6.90 19.73
CA PRO A 309 -6.93 7.10 18.62
C PRO A 309 -7.17 8.41 17.87
N GLN A 310 -6.10 9.16 17.59
CA GLN A 310 -6.12 10.45 16.88
C GLN A 310 -5.32 10.42 15.58
N SER A 311 -4.58 9.34 15.32
CA SER A 311 -3.85 9.18 14.06
C SER A 311 -4.81 8.87 12.91
N ASN A 312 -4.34 9.13 11.68
CA ASN A 312 -5.06 8.72 10.48
C ASN A 312 -5.30 7.19 10.56
N PRO A 313 -6.58 6.74 10.52
CA PRO A 313 -6.93 5.33 10.70
C PRO A 313 -6.42 4.45 9.58
N VAL A 314 -6.19 5.01 8.38
CA VAL A 314 -5.63 4.27 7.24
C VAL A 314 -4.23 3.76 7.58
N ASN A 315 -4.04 2.44 7.47
CA ASN A 315 -2.82 1.72 7.81
C ASN A 315 -2.44 1.77 9.31
N ARG A 316 -3.39 2.10 10.20
CA ARG A 316 -3.20 1.95 11.65
C ARG A 316 -3.33 0.48 12.04
N LEU A 317 -2.18 -0.17 12.17
CA LEU A 317 -2.08 -1.61 12.41
C LEU A 317 -2.61 -2.03 13.78
N GLY A 318 -2.55 -1.12 14.75
CA GLY A 318 -2.93 -1.39 16.11
C GLY A 318 -2.60 -0.28 17.08
N ILE A 319 -2.83 -0.58 18.35
CA ILE A 319 -2.62 0.31 19.50
C ILE A 319 -1.57 -0.29 20.44
N ILE A 320 -0.73 0.60 20.97
CA ILE A 320 0.14 0.30 22.11
C ILE A 320 -0.39 1.09 23.30
N SER A 321 -0.75 0.45 24.41
CA SER A 321 -1.37 1.19 25.53
C SER A 321 -1.15 0.58 26.90
N ASP A 322 -1.30 1.41 27.93
CA ASP A 322 -1.36 1.01 29.35
C ASP A 322 -2.78 0.64 29.81
N ILE A 323 -3.72 0.57 28.87
CA ILE A 323 -5.11 0.16 29.06
C ILE A 323 -5.44 -0.97 28.11
N PRO A 324 -6.39 -1.86 28.47
CA PRO A 324 -7.00 -2.77 27.51
C PRO A 324 -7.58 -2.01 26.31
N TYR A 325 -7.42 -2.56 25.11
CA TYR A 325 -8.00 -1.99 23.90
C TYR A 325 -8.91 -3.02 23.23
N THR A 326 -10.17 -2.64 23.01
CA THR A 326 -11.19 -3.51 22.38
C THR A 326 -11.57 -3.06 20.97
N GLY A 327 -10.84 -2.10 20.40
CA GLY A 327 -11.04 -1.66 19.02
C GLY A 327 -10.36 -2.59 18.00
N GLU A 328 -10.42 -2.20 16.73
CA GLU A 328 -9.85 -2.97 15.63
C GLU A 328 -8.31 -2.89 15.58
N GLY A 329 -7.68 -3.96 15.10
CA GLY A 329 -6.24 -4.06 14.93
C GLY A 329 -5.53 -4.81 16.07
N LEU A 330 -4.20 -4.80 16.02
CA LEU A 330 -3.35 -5.44 17.02
C LEU A 330 -3.28 -4.60 18.30
N HIS A 331 -3.05 -5.24 19.44
CA HIS A 331 -2.84 -4.56 20.72
C HIS A 331 -1.55 -5.03 21.38
N PHE A 332 -0.79 -4.06 21.91
CA PHE A 332 0.44 -4.31 22.66
C PHE A 332 0.44 -3.51 23.96
N ASP A 333 0.97 -4.10 25.02
CA ASP A 333 1.14 -3.43 26.31
C ASP A 333 2.29 -2.41 26.23
N LEU A 334 2.01 -1.16 26.59
CA LEU A 334 2.98 -0.06 26.63
C LEU A 334 4.15 -0.34 27.60
N ASN A 335 3.97 -1.24 28.56
CA ASN A 335 5.00 -1.63 29.52
C ASN A 335 5.82 -2.85 29.08
N GLN A 336 5.50 -3.45 27.92
CA GLN A 336 6.18 -4.65 27.40
C GLN A 336 6.77 -4.41 26.00
N PRO A 337 7.76 -3.50 25.85
CA PRO A 337 8.36 -3.20 24.55
C PRO A 337 9.05 -4.41 23.90
N SER A 338 9.50 -5.40 24.67
CA SER A 338 10.11 -6.63 24.15
C SER A 338 9.15 -7.50 23.34
N VAL A 339 7.87 -7.55 23.73
CA VAL A 339 6.83 -8.30 22.99
C VAL A 339 6.59 -7.65 21.63
N PHE A 340 6.55 -6.32 21.58
CA PHE A 340 6.43 -5.59 20.32
C PHE A 340 7.68 -5.75 19.45
N ALA A 341 8.88 -5.72 20.05
CA ALA A 341 10.13 -6.00 19.34
C ALA A 341 10.13 -7.38 18.68
N GLN A 342 9.67 -8.43 19.40
CA GLN A 342 9.54 -9.77 18.85
C GLN A 342 8.59 -9.80 17.64
N TYR A 343 7.44 -9.12 17.73
CA TYR A 343 6.52 -9.00 16.60
C TYR A 343 7.19 -8.35 15.37
N LEU A 344 7.96 -7.27 15.57
CA LEU A 344 8.68 -6.62 14.48
C LEU A 344 9.77 -7.52 13.87
N TYR A 345 10.48 -8.30 14.70
CA TYR A 345 11.45 -9.29 14.24
C TYR A 345 10.80 -10.34 13.34
N GLU A 346 9.66 -10.91 13.75
CA GLU A 346 8.91 -11.87 12.94
C GLU A 346 8.38 -11.25 11.66
N LEU A 347 7.96 -9.98 11.73
CA LEU A 347 7.43 -9.27 10.59
C LEU A 347 8.49 -8.95 9.54
N PHE A 348 9.71 -8.53 9.91
CA PHE A 348 10.67 -8.00 8.94
C PHE A 348 11.96 -8.82 8.75
N VAL A 349 12.31 -9.69 9.71
CA VAL A 349 13.63 -10.34 9.78
C VAL A 349 13.55 -11.86 9.63
N LYS A 350 12.64 -12.53 10.35
CA LYS A 350 12.58 -14.01 10.44
C LYS A 350 12.58 -14.73 9.09
N ASP A 351 11.84 -14.20 8.11
CA ASP A 351 11.74 -14.81 6.76
C ASP A 351 12.96 -14.53 5.87
N LYS A 352 13.85 -13.59 6.22
CA LYS A 352 15.10 -13.33 5.49
C LYS A 352 16.21 -14.34 5.83
N ASN A 353 16.19 -14.87 7.05
CA ASN A 353 17.24 -15.77 7.58
C ASN A 353 16.98 -17.26 7.30
N THR A 354 16.03 -17.58 6.42
CA THR A 354 15.66 -18.98 6.08
C THR A 354 15.99 -19.33 4.61
N ILE A 355 16.89 -18.58 3.97
CA ILE A 355 17.36 -18.85 2.59
C ILE A 355 18.82 -19.32 2.65
#